data_AF-A0A2G6CF96-F1
#
_entry.id   AF-A0A2G6CF96-F1
#
_cell.length_a   1.000
_cell.length_b   1.000
_cell.length_c   1.000
_cell.angle_alpha   90.00
_cell.angle_beta   90.00
_cell.angle_gamma   90.00
#
_symmetry.space_group_name_H-M   'P 1'
#
loop_
_entity.id
_entity.type
_entity.pdbx_description
1 polymer ?
#
loop_
_entity_poly.entity_id
_entity_poly.type
_entity_poly.pdbx_seq_one_letter_code
_entity_poly.pdbx_strand_id
1 'polypeptide(L)'
;MIYKDKKRKPAMKPKIIPALGLLLLSCNMASHNVQTPDGAKRTFATSFESVTEFDGFYMTPQNHLGTTFHELTDANVHRGKHAHRAWIDGANPVSAGNNNHRGYPTVQLQKTPAGSFQTPCYVSLWVWLDMDLKANPGGEDDWFSFATFTDDETDNWARTVLVNLSADGFVHLQHTTDQGQQARIFQTTNTPFPQREWVELKIFLDFGEEGYAKVWQNGKLVSHAKIGNITNRLSQAHFGLYASPRVAAGQVFNDDLKIIEVESE
;
A
#
# COMPACT_ATOMS: atom_id res chain seq x y z
N MET A 1 -2.52 56.00 -55.77
CA MET A 1 -1.09 55.98 -55.37
C MET A 1 -1.05 55.37 -53.98
N ILE A 2 -0.47 54.21 -53.66
CA ILE A 2 0.68 53.47 -54.19
C ILE A 2 0.39 51.97 -54.04
N TYR A 3 0.65 51.19 -55.10
CA TYR A 3 0.62 49.73 -55.11
C TYR A 3 1.76 49.15 -54.26
N LYS A 4 1.52 48.09 -53.48
CA LYS A 4 2.60 47.23 -52.96
C LYS A 4 2.33 45.75 -53.24
N ASP A 5 3.43 45.15 -53.68
CA ASP A 5 3.65 43.91 -54.38
C ASP A 5 3.36 42.63 -53.56
N LYS A 6 2.71 41.64 -54.19
CA LYS A 6 2.53 40.29 -53.64
C LYS A 6 3.71 39.41 -54.06
N LYS A 7 4.63 39.13 -53.12
CA LYS A 7 5.67 38.11 -53.32
C LYS A 7 5.07 36.69 -53.30
N ARG A 8 5.22 35.96 -54.41
CA ARG A 8 4.92 34.53 -54.54
C ARG A 8 5.90 33.68 -53.71
N LYS A 9 5.37 32.73 -52.92
CA LYS A 9 6.16 31.68 -52.25
C LYS A 9 6.51 30.56 -53.25
N PRO A 10 7.72 29.97 -53.18
CA PRO A 10 8.08 28.82 -54.02
C PRO A 10 7.43 27.52 -53.51
N ALA A 11 7.08 26.65 -54.47
CA ALA A 11 6.49 25.34 -54.23
C ALA A 11 7.48 24.37 -53.57
N MET A 12 7.08 23.73 -52.47
CA MET A 12 7.82 22.64 -51.83
C MET A 12 7.64 21.34 -52.61
N LYS A 13 8.76 20.69 -52.96
CA LYS A 13 8.78 19.32 -53.49
C LYS A 13 8.51 18.31 -52.35
N PRO A 14 7.74 17.24 -52.60
CA PRO A 14 7.48 16.22 -51.58
C PRO A 14 8.75 15.39 -51.32
N LYS A 15 9.12 15.25 -50.05
CA LYS A 15 10.14 14.28 -49.60
C LYS A 15 9.45 12.93 -49.37
N ILE A 16 9.92 11.90 -50.06
CA ILE A 16 9.55 10.50 -49.84
C ILE A 16 10.21 10.05 -48.54
N ILE A 17 9.41 9.65 -47.54
CA ILE A 17 9.86 9.07 -46.28
C ILE A 17 9.82 7.54 -46.43
N PRO A 18 10.91 6.80 -46.17
CA PRO A 18 10.87 5.35 -46.20
C PRO A 18 10.09 4.83 -45.00
N ALA A 19 9.12 3.94 -45.26
CA ALA A 19 8.36 3.25 -44.24
C ALA A 19 9.28 2.30 -43.47
N LEU A 20 9.61 2.67 -42.24
CA LEU A 20 10.30 1.80 -41.29
C LEU A 20 9.26 0.81 -40.75
N GLY A 21 9.40 -0.46 -41.13
CA GLY A 21 8.55 -1.55 -40.67
C GLY A 21 8.62 -1.67 -39.15
N LEU A 22 7.51 -1.37 -38.47
CA LEU A 22 7.36 -1.56 -37.04
C LEU A 22 7.17 -3.06 -36.78
N LEU A 23 8.23 -3.73 -36.34
CA LEU A 23 8.17 -5.10 -35.86
C LEU A 23 7.46 -5.09 -34.51
N LEU A 24 6.17 -5.46 -34.48
CA LEU A 24 5.44 -5.71 -33.24
C LEU A 24 5.96 -7.00 -32.60
N LEU A 25 6.98 -6.87 -31.75
CA LEU A 25 7.31 -7.89 -30.77
C LEU A 25 6.19 -7.90 -29.73
N SER A 26 5.23 -8.82 -29.91
CA SER A 26 4.31 -9.20 -28.86
C SER A 26 5.14 -9.82 -27.72
N CYS A 27 5.44 -9.03 -26.69
CA CYS A 27 5.80 -9.59 -25.40
C CYS A 27 4.58 -10.38 -24.92
N ASN A 28 4.65 -11.71 -25.04
CA ASN A 28 3.86 -12.58 -24.21
C ASN A 28 4.24 -12.25 -22.77
N MET A 29 3.42 -11.45 -22.09
CA MET A 29 3.44 -11.41 -20.64
C MET A 29 3.08 -12.81 -20.18
N ALA A 30 4.09 -13.59 -19.82
CA ALA A 30 3.89 -14.82 -19.09
C ALA A 30 3.32 -14.44 -17.72
N SER A 31 2.00 -14.30 -17.66
CA SER A 31 1.28 -14.35 -16.39
C SER A 31 1.64 -15.67 -15.73
N HIS A 32 2.34 -15.59 -14.61
CA HIS A 32 2.65 -16.74 -13.76
C HIS A 32 1.33 -17.28 -13.19
N ASN A 33 0.65 -18.11 -13.97
CA ASN A 33 -0.39 -19.00 -13.47
C ASN A 33 0.32 -20.17 -12.77
N VAL A 34 0.77 -19.92 -11.54
CA VAL A 34 1.13 -21.02 -10.64
C VAL A 34 -0.18 -21.65 -10.20
N GLN A 35 -0.62 -22.68 -10.92
CA GLN A 35 -1.52 -23.67 -10.34
C GLN A 35 -0.79 -24.22 -9.12
N THR A 36 -1.28 -23.87 -7.93
CA THR A 36 -0.80 -24.47 -6.69
C THR A 36 -1.05 -25.98 -6.76
N PRO A 37 -0.06 -26.83 -6.42
CA PRO A 37 -0.27 -28.26 -6.25
C PRO A 37 -1.51 -28.50 -5.39
N ASP A 38 -2.25 -29.56 -5.67
CA ASP A 38 -3.45 -29.93 -4.90
C ASP A 38 -3.14 -29.91 -3.39
N GLY A 39 -3.81 -29.03 -2.64
CA GLY A 39 -3.58 -28.78 -1.20
C GLY A 39 -2.62 -27.65 -0.81
N ALA A 40 -1.91 -27.01 -1.73
CA ALA A 40 -1.09 -25.83 -1.43
C ALA A 40 -1.95 -24.57 -1.29
N LYS A 41 -1.82 -23.89 -0.15
CA LYS A 41 -2.55 -22.66 0.17
C LYS A 41 -2.22 -21.53 -0.79
N ARG A 42 -3.24 -20.78 -1.22
CA ARG A 42 -3.07 -19.62 -2.09
C ARG A 42 -2.17 -18.59 -1.41
N THR A 43 -1.23 -18.06 -2.17
CA THR A 43 -0.22 -17.13 -1.68
C THR A 43 -0.06 -15.99 -2.67
N PHE A 44 0.01 -14.76 -2.17
CA PHE A 44 0.54 -13.60 -2.86
C PHE A 44 1.82 -13.17 -2.14
N ALA A 45 2.88 -12.83 -2.89
CA ALA A 45 4.13 -12.36 -2.30
C ALA A 45 4.84 -11.38 -3.22
N THR A 46 5.53 -10.41 -2.62
CA THR A 46 6.40 -9.45 -3.29
C THR A 46 7.53 -9.08 -2.34
N SER A 47 8.75 -9.01 -2.86
CA SER A 47 9.92 -8.45 -2.15
C SER A 47 10.25 -7.06 -2.68
N PHE A 48 9.32 -6.41 -3.40
CA PHE A 48 9.51 -5.09 -4.00
C PHE A 48 10.82 -5.02 -4.80
N GLU A 49 11.05 -5.97 -5.71
CA GLU A 49 12.26 -6.01 -6.54
C GLU A 49 12.08 -5.31 -7.89
N SER A 50 10.83 -5.12 -8.30
CA SER A 50 10.47 -4.38 -9.51
C SER A 50 9.11 -3.70 -9.37
N VAL A 51 8.95 -2.53 -9.98
CA VAL A 51 7.65 -1.84 -10.11
C VAL A 51 6.62 -2.72 -10.85
N THR A 52 7.08 -3.58 -11.76
CA THR A 52 6.21 -4.49 -12.53
C THR A 52 5.49 -5.53 -11.69
N GLU A 53 5.92 -5.76 -10.44
CA GLU A 53 5.19 -6.62 -9.49
C GLU A 53 3.80 -6.07 -9.12
N PHE A 54 3.59 -4.77 -9.37
CA PHE A 54 2.33 -4.06 -9.14
C PHE A 54 1.60 -3.71 -10.45
N ASP A 55 1.98 -4.32 -11.58
CA ASP A 55 1.32 -4.09 -12.87
C ASP A 55 -0.18 -4.43 -12.78
N GLY A 56 -1.02 -3.46 -13.16
CA GLY A 56 -2.48 -3.55 -13.08
C GLY A 56 -3.08 -3.16 -11.72
N PHE A 57 -2.26 -2.99 -10.68
CA PHE A 57 -2.69 -2.44 -9.40
C PHE A 57 -2.63 -0.90 -9.40
N TYR A 58 -3.44 -0.28 -8.55
CA TYR A 58 -3.39 1.15 -8.32
C TYR A 58 -2.14 1.49 -7.51
N MET A 59 -1.38 2.46 -7.99
CA MET A 59 -0.28 3.09 -7.24
C MET A 59 -0.64 4.54 -6.98
N THR A 60 -0.39 5.02 -5.76
CA THR A 60 -0.57 6.43 -5.45
C THR A 60 0.31 7.28 -6.37
N PRO A 61 -0.17 8.44 -6.85
CA PRO A 61 0.66 9.32 -7.66
C PRO A 61 1.92 9.77 -6.92
N GLN A 62 3.03 9.89 -7.65
CA GLN A 62 4.22 10.60 -7.15
C GLN A 62 3.86 12.03 -6.76
N ASN A 63 4.54 12.55 -5.74
CA ASN A 63 4.33 13.91 -5.24
C ASN A 63 2.87 14.16 -4.81
N HIS A 64 2.26 13.20 -4.09
CA HIS A 64 0.88 13.32 -3.63
C HIS A 64 0.73 14.56 -2.74
N LEU A 65 -0.18 15.46 -3.14
CA LEU A 65 -0.42 16.76 -2.51
C LEU A 65 0.83 17.66 -2.37
N GLY A 66 1.89 17.38 -3.12
CA GLY A 66 3.11 18.17 -3.08
C GLY A 66 4.09 17.80 -1.95
N THR A 67 3.81 16.75 -1.17
CA THR A 67 4.54 16.48 0.09
C THR A 67 4.93 15.02 0.31
N THR A 68 4.38 14.09 -0.48
CA THR A 68 4.59 12.65 -0.29
C THR A 68 5.13 12.01 -1.55
N PHE A 69 6.16 11.20 -1.38
CA PHE A 69 6.89 10.56 -2.47
C PHE A 69 7.16 9.11 -2.11
N HIS A 70 7.42 8.30 -3.13
CA HIS A 70 7.79 6.91 -2.94
C HIS A 70 8.57 6.37 -4.14
N GLU A 71 9.41 5.38 -3.91
CA GLU A 71 10.31 4.83 -4.92
C GLU A 71 10.65 3.37 -4.64
N LEU A 72 11.19 2.72 -5.67
CA LEU A 72 11.98 1.52 -5.54
C LEU A 72 13.42 1.93 -5.23
N THR A 73 14.02 1.43 -4.16
CA THR A 73 15.36 1.84 -3.74
C THR A 73 16.24 0.65 -3.39
N ASP A 74 17.55 0.79 -3.60
CA ASP A 74 18.58 -0.14 -3.14
C ASP A 74 19.21 0.28 -1.80
N ALA A 75 18.73 1.39 -1.21
CA ALA A 75 19.15 1.86 0.09
C ALA A 75 18.25 1.29 1.19
N ASN A 76 18.85 0.79 2.27
CA ASN A 76 18.15 0.20 3.42
C ASN A 76 17.12 -0.86 2.98
N VAL A 77 17.61 -2.02 2.58
CA VAL A 77 16.85 -3.17 2.08
C VAL A 77 16.87 -4.27 3.13
N HIS A 78 15.73 -4.91 3.41
CA HIS A 78 15.69 -6.02 4.38
C HIS A 78 16.29 -7.27 3.73
N ARG A 79 15.88 -7.57 2.49
CA ARG A 79 16.37 -8.72 1.74
C ARG A 79 16.39 -8.42 0.24
N GLY A 80 17.32 -9.04 -0.49
CA GLY A 80 17.37 -8.93 -1.94
C GLY A 80 18.15 -7.69 -2.38
N LYS A 81 17.67 -6.99 -3.41
CA LYS A 81 18.36 -5.80 -3.98
C LYS A 81 17.59 -4.51 -3.79
N HIS A 82 16.26 -4.58 -3.69
CA HIS A 82 15.45 -3.39 -3.55
C HIS A 82 14.41 -3.53 -2.44
N ALA A 83 13.93 -2.39 -1.96
CA ALA A 83 12.77 -2.28 -1.11
C ALA A 83 11.88 -1.12 -1.60
N HIS A 84 10.62 -1.11 -1.19
CA HIS A 84 9.78 0.07 -1.38
C HIS A 84 10.09 1.09 -0.30
N ARG A 85 10.41 2.32 -0.69
CA ARG A 85 10.60 3.46 0.21
C ARG A 85 9.52 4.50 -0.06
N ALA A 86 8.99 5.10 1.00
CA ALA A 86 8.14 6.28 0.90
C ALA A 86 8.51 7.30 1.97
N TRP A 87 8.35 8.58 1.68
CA TRP A 87 8.67 9.66 2.63
C TRP A 87 7.75 10.86 2.50
N ILE A 88 7.72 11.64 3.58
CA ILE A 88 7.04 12.94 3.69
C ILE A 88 8.11 14.03 3.82
N ASP A 89 7.95 15.13 3.08
CA ASP A 89 8.84 16.31 3.16
C ASP A 89 8.12 17.60 3.60
N GLY A 90 6.84 17.50 3.98
CA GLY A 90 6.07 18.59 4.55
C GLY A 90 4.68 18.15 4.99
N ALA A 91 4.05 18.90 5.88
CA ALA A 91 2.66 18.64 6.26
C ALA A 91 1.70 19.01 5.12
N ASN A 92 0.62 18.26 4.97
CA ASN A 92 -0.42 18.59 4.00
C ASN A 92 -1.25 19.81 4.44
N PRO A 93 -1.63 20.71 3.51
CA PRO A 93 -2.55 21.80 3.81
C PRO A 93 -3.88 21.29 4.34
N VAL A 94 -4.48 22.02 5.29
CA VAL A 94 -5.83 21.72 5.79
C VAL A 94 -6.82 21.70 4.65
N SER A 95 -7.69 20.69 4.61
CA SER A 95 -8.70 20.52 3.56
C SER A 95 -10.03 20.06 4.16
N ALA A 96 -11.13 20.29 3.45
CA ALA A 96 -12.46 19.79 3.82
C ALA A 96 -12.66 18.29 3.51
N GLY A 97 -11.74 17.68 2.75
CA GLY A 97 -11.74 16.27 2.42
C GLY A 97 -10.55 15.52 3.05
N ASN A 98 -10.40 14.25 2.68
CA ASN A 98 -9.25 13.46 3.07
C ASN A 98 -7.99 14.01 2.38
N ASN A 99 -7.08 14.55 3.18
CA ASN A 99 -5.78 15.11 2.79
C ASN A 99 -4.62 14.33 3.44
N ASN A 100 -4.82 13.08 3.80
CA ASN A 100 -3.80 12.23 4.41
C ASN A 100 -2.62 12.03 3.45
N HIS A 101 -1.42 11.79 3.99
CA HIS A 101 -0.28 11.43 3.16
C HIS A 101 -0.51 10.06 2.52
N ARG A 102 -0.08 9.89 1.26
CA ARG A 102 -0.24 8.63 0.51
C ARG A 102 0.99 8.38 -0.36
N GLY A 103 1.70 7.30 -0.08
CA GLY A 103 2.88 6.84 -0.81
C GLY A 103 2.98 5.33 -0.72
N TYR A 104 2.23 4.62 -1.57
CA TYR A 104 2.21 3.17 -1.61
C TYR A 104 1.68 2.63 -2.95
N PRO A 105 2.08 1.42 -3.34
CA PRO A 105 1.25 0.58 -4.21
C PRO A 105 0.11 -0.07 -3.40
N THR A 106 -1.00 -0.33 -4.06
CA THR A 106 -2.02 -1.25 -3.54
C THR A 106 -1.71 -2.68 -4.00
N VAL A 107 -2.23 -3.65 -3.25
CA VAL A 107 -2.35 -5.05 -3.66
C VAL A 107 -3.83 -5.29 -3.94
N GLN A 108 -4.19 -5.45 -5.21
CA GLN A 108 -5.59 -5.63 -5.63
C GLN A 108 -5.79 -7.07 -6.09
N LEU A 109 -6.03 -7.98 -5.13
CA LEU A 109 -6.10 -9.43 -5.35
C LEU A 109 -7.20 -9.80 -6.34
N GLN A 110 -8.31 -9.07 -6.37
CA GLN A 110 -9.39 -9.22 -7.34
C GLN A 110 -8.96 -8.99 -8.80
N LYS A 111 -7.84 -8.27 -9.02
CA LYS A 111 -7.26 -8.06 -10.35
C LYS A 111 -6.25 -9.14 -10.75
N THR A 112 -5.91 -10.07 -9.83
CA THR A 112 -5.05 -11.21 -10.14
C THR A 112 -5.86 -12.35 -10.76
N PRO A 113 -5.24 -13.27 -11.53
CA PRO A 113 -5.94 -14.46 -12.03
C PRO A 113 -6.55 -15.34 -10.93
N ALA A 114 -5.99 -15.31 -9.72
CA ALA A 114 -6.50 -16.05 -8.58
C ALA A 114 -7.72 -15.37 -7.93
N GLY A 115 -7.92 -14.07 -8.16
CA GLY A 115 -8.99 -13.28 -7.56
C GLY A 115 -8.76 -12.98 -6.07
N SER A 116 -9.78 -12.44 -5.42
CA SER A 116 -9.79 -12.14 -3.98
C SER A 116 -9.53 -13.39 -3.14
N PHE A 117 -8.96 -13.20 -1.94
CA PHE A 117 -8.71 -14.30 -1.00
C PHE A 117 -9.93 -14.49 -0.11
N GLN A 118 -10.21 -15.73 0.29
CA GLN A 118 -11.13 -15.99 1.40
C GLN A 118 -10.33 -16.01 2.71
N THR A 119 -10.84 -15.36 3.75
CA THR A 119 -10.17 -15.38 5.06
C THR A 119 -10.60 -16.61 5.87
N PRO A 120 -9.77 -17.12 6.80
CA PRO A 120 -8.62 -16.46 7.41
C PRO A 120 -7.36 -16.39 6.54
N CYS A 121 -6.57 -15.33 6.74
CA CYS A 121 -5.29 -15.13 6.08
C CYS A 121 -4.21 -14.76 7.10
N TYR A 122 -2.98 -15.21 6.85
CA TYR A 122 -1.79 -14.59 7.42
C TYR A 122 -1.21 -13.59 6.43
N VAL A 123 -0.94 -12.38 6.93
CA VAL A 123 -0.19 -11.35 6.23
C VAL A 123 1.10 -11.10 7.00
N SER A 124 2.25 -11.12 6.34
CA SER A 124 3.54 -10.74 6.92
C SER A 124 4.23 -9.71 6.06
N LEU A 125 4.89 -8.75 6.71
CA LEU A 125 5.54 -7.60 6.08
C LEU A 125 6.72 -7.20 6.97
N TRP A 126 7.85 -6.86 6.37
CA TRP A 126 8.94 -6.17 7.05
C TRP A 126 8.82 -4.67 6.87
N VAL A 127 8.89 -3.94 7.98
CA VAL A 127 8.79 -2.47 7.99
C VAL A 127 10.00 -1.88 8.69
N TRP A 128 10.58 -0.85 8.08
CA TRP A 128 11.50 0.07 8.75
C TRP A 128 10.85 1.44 8.78
N LEU A 129 10.64 2.03 9.95
CA LEU A 129 9.96 3.32 10.10
C LEU A 129 10.86 4.33 10.82
N ASP A 130 10.91 5.56 10.31
CA ASP A 130 11.49 6.71 10.98
C ASP A 130 10.52 7.87 10.86
N MET A 131 9.65 8.01 11.87
CA MET A 131 8.60 9.02 11.87
C MET A 131 8.27 9.43 13.31
N ASP A 132 8.44 10.73 13.60
CA ASP A 132 8.17 11.32 14.91
C ASP A 132 6.68 11.70 15.01
N LEU A 133 5.85 10.75 15.46
CA LEU A 133 4.41 10.94 15.64
C LEU A 133 4.12 11.68 16.95
N LYS A 134 3.36 12.78 16.88
CA LYS A 134 3.12 13.65 18.03
C LYS A 134 1.68 13.61 18.51
N ALA A 135 1.52 13.59 19.82
CA ALA A 135 0.22 13.87 20.43
C ALA A 135 -0.21 15.31 20.15
N ASN A 136 -1.50 15.54 20.02
CA ASN A 136 -2.09 16.83 19.74
C ASN A 136 -3.21 17.17 20.73
N PRO A 137 -2.91 17.94 21.78
CA PRO A 137 -3.91 18.30 22.79
C PRO A 137 -5.13 19.05 22.24
N GLY A 138 -5.05 19.63 21.04
CA GLY A 138 -6.11 20.40 20.40
C GLY A 138 -6.83 19.68 19.26
N GLY A 139 -6.58 18.39 19.03
CA GLY A 139 -7.17 17.65 17.91
C GLY A 139 -6.78 16.19 17.88
N GLU A 140 -6.73 15.62 16.67
CA GLU A 140 -6.27 14.25 16.47
C GLU A 140 -4.74 14.16 16.58
N ASP A 141 -4.27 13.16 17.32
CA ASP A 141 -2.86 12.78 17.41
C ASP A 141 -2.35 12.34 16.02
N ASP A 142 -1.03 12.43 15.81
CA ASP A 142 -0.45 11.85 14.61
C ASP A 142 -0.54 10.33 14.65
N TRP A 143 -0.74 9.76 13.46
CA TRP A 143 -0.84 8.33 13.26
C TRP A 143 -0.19 7.94 11.94
N PHE A 144 0.24 6.68 11.88
CA PHE A 144 0.75 6.02 10.69
C PHE A 144 0.02 4.68 10.53
N SER A 145 -0.37 4.33 9.30
CA SER A 145 -0.99 3.05 8.98
C SER A 145 0.00 2.17 8.22
N PHE A 146 0.37 1.03 8.80
CA PHE A 146 1.25 0.04 8.17
C PHE A 146 0.51 -0.73 7.08
N ALA A 147 -0.75 -1.07 7.35
CA ALA A 147 -1.57 -1.86 6.46
C ALA A 147 -3.05 -1.50 6.62
N THR A 148 -3.75 -1.43 5.48
CA THR A 148 -5.21 -1.29 5.39
C THR A 148 -5.73 -2.45 4.57
N PHE A 149 -6.73 -3.16 5.07
CA PHE A 149 -7.36 -4.31 4.43
C PHE A 149 -8.83 -4.03 4.13
N THR A 150 -9.36 -4.53 3.02
CA THR A 150 -10.78 -4.39 2.67
C THR A 150 -11.30 -5.57 1.85
N ASP A 151 -12.60 -5.84 2.00
CA ASP A 151 -13.38 -6.75 1.16
C ASP A 151 -13.96 -6.07 -0.08
N ASP A 152 -13.88 -4.74 -0.15
CA ASP A 152 -14.29 -3.91 -1.27
C ASP A 152 -13.39 -4.20 -2.48
N GLU A 153 -13.98 -4.46 -3.64
CA GLU A 153 -13.28 -4.70 -4.91
C GLU A 153 -13.13 -3.41 -5.74
N THR A 154 -13.67 -2.30 -5.25
CA THR A 154 -13.60 -0.95 -5.83
C THR A 154 -12.60 -0.06 -5.08
N ASP A 155 -12.26 1.10 -5.64
CA ASP A 155 -11.39 2.07 -4.96
C ASP A 155 -12.14 2.97 -3.94
N ASN A 156 -13.33 2.56 -3.47
CA ASN A 156 -14.10 3.33 -2.49
C ASN A 156 -13.64 3.10 -1.04
N TRP A 157 -13.02 1.96 -0.73
CA TRP A 157 -12.55 1.60 0.61
C TRP A 157 -13.65 1.74 1.67
N ALA A 158 -14.87 1.29 1.35
CA ALA A 158 -16.06 1.57 2.16
C ALA A 158 -15.97 0.99 3.60
N ARG A 159 -15.32 -0.17 3.72
CA ARG A 159 -15.07 -0.85 4.99
C ARG A 159 -13.62 -1.32 5.03
N THR A 160 -12.87 -0.84 6.02
CA THR A 160 -11.43 -1.14 6.12
C THR A 160 -11.03 -1.64 7.49
N VAL A 161 -10.09 -2.57 7.62
CA VAL A 161 -9.44 -2.95 8.89
C VAL A 161 -7.98 -2.53 8.81
N LEU A 162 -7.48 -1.84 9.84
CA LEU A 162 -6.17 -1.18 9.80
C LEU A 162 -5.24 -1.72 10.89
N VAL A 163 -3.94 -1.73 10.56
CA VAL A 163 -2.85 -1.87 11.53
C VAL A 163 -2.10 -0.56 11.59
N ASN A 164 -2.23 0.14 12.72
CA ASN A 164 -1.77 1.52 12.89
C ASN A 164 -0.75 1.65 14.02
N LEU A 165 0.00 2.74 13.98
CA LEU A 165 0.84 3.28 15.04
C LEU A 165 0.29 4.67 15.39
N SER A 166 0.12 4.93 16.68
CA SER A 166 -0.24 6.26 17.19
C SER A 166 0.97 6.92 17.87
N ALA A 167 0.82 8.18 18.25
CA ALA A 167 1.82 8.94 19.01
C ALA A 167 2.24 8.31 20.36
N ASP A 168 1.46 7.37 20.90
CA ASP A 168 1.84 6.59 22.09
C ASP A 168 2.88 5.50 21.81
N GLY A 169 3.21 5.27 20.53
CA GLY A 169 4.24 4.34 20.08
C GLY A 169 3.81 2.87 20.03
N PHE A 170 2.53 2.56 20.17
CA PHE A 170 2.05 1.17 20.15
C PHE A 170 1.30 0.81 18.86
N VAL A 171 1.70 -0.32 18.27
CA VAL A 171 0.96 -0.92 17.15
C VAL A 171 -0.40 -1.40 17.63
N HIS A 172 -1.47 -1.04 16.92
CA HIS A 172 -2.84 -1.39 17.29
C HIS A 172 -3.72 -1.60 16.06
N LEU A 173 -4.80 -2.36 16.26
CA LEU A 173 -5.86 -2.51 15.27
C LEU A 173 -6.84 -1.33 15.33
N GLN A 174 -7.25 -0.84 14.16
CA GLN A 174 -8.27 0.20 14.00
C GLN A 174 -9.33 -0.23 12.99
N HIS A 175 -10.52 0.36 13.10
CA HIS A 175 -11.71 0.02 12.32
C HIS A 175 -12.11 -1.45 12.51
N THR A 176 -12.19 -1.86 13.78
CA THR A 176 -12.28 -3.27 14.17
C THR A 176 -13.66 -3.86 13.92
N THR A 177 -14.67 -3.53 14.72
CA THR A 177 -16.05 -4.00 14.50
C THR A 177 -16.77 -3.22 13.40
N ASP A 178 -16.47 -1.93 13.29
CA ASP A 178 -17.05 -1.01 12.30
C ASP A 178 -16.01 0.04 11.87
N GLN A 179 -16.28 0.73 10.77
CA GLN A 179 -15.51 1.91 10.39
C GLN A 179 -15.52 2.94 11.54
N GLY A 180 -14.34 3.46 11.88
CA GLY A 180 -14.14 4.39 13.00
C GLY A 180 -13.98 3.74 14.38
N GLN A 181 -14.28 2.44 14.55
CA GLN A 181 -14.20 1.79 15.87
C GLN A 181 -12.82 1.23 16.19
N GLN A 182 -12.48 1.10 17.47
CA GLN A 182 -11.20 0.58 17.96
C GLN A 182 -11.37 -0.35 19.17
N ALA A 183 -12.40 -1.19 19.17
CA ALA A 183 -12.60 -2.18 20.23
C ALA A 183 -11.41 -3.15 20.28
N ARG A 184 -10.93 -3.47 21.49
CA ARG A 184 -9.75 -4.30 21.74
C ARG A 184 -10.10 -5.46 22.68
N ILE A 185 -9.63 -6.65 22.35
CA ILE A 185 -9.54 -7.79 23.27
C ILE A 185 -8.22 -7.72 24.03
N PHE A 186 -7.14 -7.39 23.32
CA PHE A 186 -5.82 -7.19 23.90
C PHE A 186 -5.08 -6.06 23.17
N GLN A 187 -4.29 -5.31 23.92
CA GLN A 187 -3.38 -4.29 23.43
C GLN A 187 -2.16 -4.24 24.35
N THR A 188 -0.97 -4.24 23.78
CA THR A 188 0.25 -4.05 24.57
C THR A 188 0.34 -2.63 25.13
N THR A 189 0.96 -2.50 26.29
CA THR A 189 1.31 -1.22 26.92
C THR A 189 2.81 -1.09 27.18
N ASN A 190 3.62 -2.06 26.74
CA ASN A 190 5.03 -2.15 27.07
C ASN A 190 5.93 -2.63 25.92
N THR A 191 5.37 -2.83 24.72
CA THR A 191 6.12 -3.20 23.52
C THR A 191 5.93 -2.10 22.47
N PRO A 192 6.69 -1.00 22.55
CA PRO A 192 6.64 0.06 21.55
C PRO A 192 7.19 -0.44 20.21
N PHE A 193 6.80 0.22 19.11
CA PHE A 193 7.38 -0.03 17.79
C PHE A 193 8.80 0.58 17.69
N PRO A 194 9.85 -0.22 17.42
CA PRO A 194 11.20 0.28 17.20
C PRO A 194 11.24 1.24 16.00
N GLN A 195 11.81 2.43 16.21
CA GLN A 195 12.13 3.34 15.11
C GLN A 195 13.52 3.00 14.56
N ARG A 196 13.69 3.19 13.25
CA ARG A 196 14.96 2.99 12.53
C ARG A 196 15.54 1.58 12.58
N GLU A 197 14.68 0.58 12.73
CA GLU A 197 15.04 -0.84 12.68
C GLU A 197 14.04 -1.62 11.83
N TRP A 198 14.47 -2.73 11.24
CA TRP A 198 13.58 -3.63 10.53
C TRP A 198 12.74 -4.43 11.52
N VAL A 199 11.43 -4.38 11.35
CA VAL A 199 10.44 -5.02 12.22
C VAL A 199 9.53 -5.89 11.38
N GLU A 200 9.39 -7.15 11.76
CA GLU A 200 8.38 -8.03 11.20
C GLU A 200 7.03 -7.68 11.84
N LEU A 201 6.07 -7.31 11.00
CA LEU A 201 4.66 -7.33 11.35
C LEU A 201 4.03 -8.59 10.76
N LYS A 202 3.48 -9.42 11.64
CA LYS A 202 2.63 -10.55 11.26
C LYS A 202 1.20 -10.25 11.69
N ILE A 203 0.25 -10.44 10.80
CA ILE A 203 -1.17 -10.17 10.99
C ILE A 203 -1.94 -11.44 10.69
N PHE A 204 -2.74 -11.90 11.63
CA PHE A 204 -3.81 -12.85 11.37
C PHE A 204 -5.08 -12.04 11.11
N LEU A 205 -5.80 -12.37 10.05
CA LEU A 205 -6.97 -11.64 9.60
C LEU A 205 -8.08 -12.63 9.28
N ASP A 206 -9.16 -12.60 10.04
CA ASP A 206 -10.37 -13.38 9.82
C ASP A 206 -11.59 -12.45 9.74
N PHE A 207 -12.23 -12.46 8.58
CA PHE A 207 -13.45 -11.73 8.25
C PHE A 207 -14.68 -12.66 8.21
N GLY A 208 -14.54 -13.89 8.70
CA GLY A 208 -15.65 -14.81 8.92
C GLY A 208 -16.63 -14.34 9.99
N GLU A 209 -17.63 -15.18 10.25
CA GLU A 209 -18.55 -14.98 11.38
C GLU A 209 -17.79 -15.07 12.70
N GLU A 210 -17.99 -14.08 13.59
CA GLU A 210 -17.17 -13.90 14.82
C GLU A 210 -15.66 -13.78 14.55
N GLY A 211 -15.28 -13.34 13.35
CA GLY A 211 -13.90 -13.13 12.94
C GLY A 211 -13.14 -12.17 13.85
N TYR A 212 -11.82 -12.27 13.81
CA TYR A 212 -10.92 -11.44 14.60
C TYR A 212 -9.62 -11.19 13.85
N ALA A 213 -8.88 -10.19 14.31
CA ALA A 213 -7.53 -9.92 13.85
C ALA A 213 -6.56 -9.89 15.02
N LYS A 214 -5.33 -10.34 14.76
CA LYS A 214 -4.21 -10.26 15.70
C LYS A 214 -2.99 -9.73 14.99
N VAL A 215 -2.20 -8.95 15.71
CA VAL A 215 -0.96 -8.36 15.21
C VAL A 215 0.17 -8.75 16.13
N TRP A 216 1.25 -9.27 15.55
CA TRP A 216 2.51 -9.54 16.22
C TRP A 216 3.59 -8.64 15.66
N GLN A 217 4.43 -8.14 16.56
CA GLN A 217 5.63 -7.39 16.26
C GLN A 217 6.84 -8.24 16.67
N ASN A 218 7.68 -8.64 15.71
CA ASN A 218 8.83 -9.53 15.94
C ASN A 218 8.45 -10.76 16.79
N GLY A 219 7.34 -11.41 16.44
CA GLY A 219 6.81 -12.60 17.14
C GLY A 219 6.07 -12.34 18.46
N LYS A 220 6.01 -11.10 18.97
CA LYS A 220 5.26 -10.75 20.20
C LYS A 220 3.88 -10.21 19.86
N LEU A 221 2.83 -10.77 20.47
CA LEU A 221 1.46 -10.25 20.28
C LEU A 221 1.38 -8.82 20.82
N VAL A 222 0.91 -7.89 20.00
CA VAL A 222 0.78 -6.46 20.35
C VAL A 222 -0.66 -5.95 20.27
N SER A 223 -1.51 -6.55 19.43
CA SER A 223 -2.92 -6.17 19.34
C SER A 223 -3.82 -7.35 18.96
N HIS A 224 -5.05 -7.37 19.47
CA HIS A 224 -6.08 -8.36 19.16
C HIS A 224 -7.45 -7.72 19.28
N ALA A 225 -8.30 -7.88 18.27
CA ALA A 225 -9.67 -7.36 18.28
C ALA A 225 -10.62 -8.25 17.48
N LYS A 226 -11.91 -8.22 17.84
CA LYS A 226 -12.98 -8.74 16.97
C LYS A 226 -13.09 -7.90 15.71
N ILE A 227 -13.38 -8.54 14.59
CA ILE A 227 -13.68 -7.89 13.33
C ILE A 227 -15.14 -8.13 12.98
N GLY A 228 -15.83 -7.09 12.52
CA GLY A 228 -17.25 -7.14 12.21
C GLY A 228 -17.61 -6.36 10.96
N ASN A 229 -18.83 -6.57 10.48
CA ASN A 229 -19.47 -5.81 9.41
C ASN A 229 -18.57 -5.67 8.16
N ILE A 230 -17.94 -6.79 7.78
CA ILE A 230 -17.10 -6.94 6.60
C ILE A 230 -17.38 -8.31 6.00
N THR A 231 -17.35 -8.45 4.68
CA THR A 231 -17.55 -9.75 4.02
C THR A 231 -16.33 -10.63 4.25
N ASN A 232 -16.52 -11.95 4.40
CA ASN A 232 -15.43 -12.93 4.48
C ASN A 232 -14.62 -13.02 3.17
N ARG A 233 -13.85 -11.98 2.87
CA ARG A 233 -13.05 -11.82 1.66
C ARG A 233 -12.00 -10.72 1.85
N LEU A 234 -10.76 -11.02 1.50
CA LEU A 234 -9.71 -10.01 1.35
C LEU A 234 -9.55 -9.71 -0.15
N SER A 235 -10.06 -8.56 -0.57
CA SER A 235 -10.03 -8.13 -1.96
C SER A 235 -8.83 -7.24 -2.23
N GLN A 236 -8.61 -6.26 -1.35
CA GLN A 236 -7.55 -5.27 -1.52
C GLN A 236 -6.85 -4.98 -0.21
N ALA A 237 -5.57 -4.61 -0.34
CA ALA A 237 -4.79 -4.07 0.74
C ALA A 237 -3.87 -2.95 0.23
N HIS A 238 -3.38 -2.10 1.12
CA HIS A 238 -2.21 -1.29 0.82
C HIS A 238 -1.18 -1.43 1.93
N PHE A 239 0.09 -1.38 1.53
CA PHE A 239 1.25 -1.48 2.41
C PHE A 239 2.20 -0.36 2.04
N GLY A 240 2.55 0.49 3.00
CA GLY A 240 3.37 1.68 2.77
C GLY A 240 2.79 2.92 3.42
N LEU A 241 3.17 4.09 2.92
CA LEU A 241 2.97 5.34 3.65
C LEU A 241 1.53 5.83 3.56
N TYR A 242 0.79 5.68 4.66
CA TYR A 242 -0.46 6.37 4.91
C TYR A 242 -0.42 6.97 6.30
N ALA A 243 -0.52 8.30 6.41
CA ALA A 243 -0.31 9.00 7.68
C ALA A 243 -1.19 10.24 7.82
N SER A 244 -1.36 10.69 9.06
CA SER A 244 -2.09 11.91 9.38
C SER A 244 -1.48 13.12 8.63
N PRO A 245 -2.30 14.08 8.17
CA PRO A 245 -1.83 15.18 7.30
C PRO A 245 -0.87 16.16 7.98
N ARG A 246 -0.68 16.05 9.30
CA ARG A 246 0.14 16.96 10.11
C ARG A 246 1.58 16.47 10.26
N VAL A 247 1.87 15.22 9.91
CA VAL A 247 3.24 14.71 9.90
C VAL A 247 4.05 15.55 8.93
N ALA A 248 5.07 16.23 9.44
CA ALA A 248 5.88 17.15 8.63
C ALA A 248 7.06 16.47 7.95
N ALA A 249 7.52 15.33 8.48
CA ALA A 249 8.62 14.56 7.94
C ALA A 249 8.58 13.13 8.48
N GLY A 250 9.05 12.20 7.68
CA GLY A 250 9.25 10.82 8.07
C GLY A 250 9.41 9.93 6.85
N GLN A 251 9.92 8.72 7.04
CA GLN A 251 10.06 7.76 5.96
C GLN A 251 9.77 6.34 6.44
N VAL A 252 9.33 5.51 5.51
CA VAL A 252 9.07 4.10 5.71
C VAL A 252 9.69 3.30 4.58
N PHE A 253 10.25 2.14 4.92
CA PHE A 253 10.64 1.11 3.97
C PHE A 253 9.80 -0.14 4.22
N ASN A 254 9.38 -0.79 3.14
CA ASN A 254 8.57 -2.01 3.17
C ASN A 254 9.26 -3.04 2.29
N ASP A 255 9.31 -4.27 2.80
CA ASP A 255 9.97 -5.39 2.13
C ASP A 255 9.28 -6.71 2.50
N ASP A 256 9.50 -7.74 1.68
CA ASP A 256 9.12 -9.12 1.95
C ASP A 256 7.66 -9.32 2.39
N LEU A 257 6.74 -8.72 1.63
CA LEU A 257 5.30 -8.88 1.83
C LEU A 257 4.86 -10.28 1.39
N LYS A 258 4.06 -10.93 2.24
CA LYS A 258 3.41 -12.21 1.94
C LYS A 258 2.00 -12.25 2.51
N ILE A 259 1.05 -12.74 1.73
CA ILE A 259 -0.33 -13.03 2.12
C ILE A 259 -0.60 -14.50 1.82
N ILE A 260 -1.11 -15.26 2.78
CA ILE A 260 -1.38 -16.69 2.66
C ILE A 260 -2.75 -17.00 3.23
N GLU A 261 -3.61 -17.68 2.46
CA GLU A 261 -4.85 -18.25 3.00
C GLU A 261 -4.52 -19.38 3.98
N VAL A 262 -5.25 -19.47 5.09
CA VAL A 262 -5.10 -20.53 6.09
C VAL A 262 -6.45 -21.11 6.50
N GLU A 263 -6.46 -22.22 7.22
CA GLU A 263 -7.71 -22.79 7.78
C GLU A 263 -8.06 -22.17 9.14
N SER A 264 -7.03 -21.84 9.92
CA SER A 264 -7.12 -21.27 11.25
C SER A 264 -5.81 -20.57 11.59
N GLU A 265 -5.78 -19.85 12.71
CA GLU A 265 -4.54 -19.29 13.30
C GLU A 265 -3.49 -20.37 13.58
#